data_AF-A0A968ZA39-F1
#
_entry.id   AF-A0A968ZA39-F1
#
_cell.length_a   1.000
_cell.length_b   1.000
_cell.length_c   1.000
_cell.angle_alpha   90.00
_cell.angle_beta   90.00
_cell.angle_gamma   90.00
#
_symmetry.space_group_name_H-M   'P 1'
#
loop_
_entity.id
_entity.type
_entity.pdbx_description
1 polymer ?
#
loop_
_entity_poly.entity_id
_entity_poly.type
_entity_poly.pdbx_seq_one_letter_code
_entity_poly.pdbx_strand_id
1 'polypeptide(L)'
;AGMASAGIPGLVGFVAEFIIFQGSFSAFPIPTLLCIIASGLTAVYFVILLNRTCFGKLDNKLAYYPTVLRSESIPAFVLTVIILFLGIQPNWLLTWIEPTTDLLAINNHQSTVISYQIMSADERR
;
A
#
# COMPACT_ATOMS: atom_id res chain seq x y z
N ALA A 1 -2.56 -12.72 -4.51
CA ALA A 1 -3.12 -11.55 -3.78
C ALA A 1 -2.50 -11.38 -2.39
N GLY A 2 -2.58 -12.36 -1.47
CA GLY A 2 -2.05 -12.21 -0.09
C GLY A 2 -0.58 -11.79 -0.01
N MET A 3 0.27 -12.33 -0.88
CA MET A 3 1.69 -11.94 -0.97
C MET A 3 1.91 -10.49 -1.45
N ALA A 4 0.98 -9.91 -2.21
CA ALA A 4 1.05 -8.50 -2.65
C ALA A 4 0.74 -7.53 -1.52
N SER A 5 -0.11 -7.95 -0.58
CA SER A 5 -0.44 -7.18 0.63
C SER A 5 0.57 -7.38 1.76
N ALA A 6 1.51 -8.32 1.61
CA ALA A 6 2.57 -8.60 2.58
C ALA A 6 3.86 -7.81 2.29
N GLY A 7 3.84 -6.88 1.33
CA GLY A 7 5.00 -6.03 1.02
C GLY A 7 6.16 -6.75 0.32
N ILE A 8 5.88 -7.77 -0.50
CA ILE A 8 6.95 -8.46 -1.25
C ILE A 8 7.43 -7.58 -2.42
N PRO A 9 8.75 -7.40 -2.59
CA PRO A 9 9.29 -6.62 -3.69
C PRO A 9 8.85 -7.19 -5.05
N GLY A 10 8.44 -6.31 -5.96
CA GLY A 10 7.92 -6.67 -7.29
C GLY A 10 6.39 -6.73 -7.41
N LEU A 11 5.66 -6.47 -6.31
CA LEU A 11 4.20 -6.32 -6.31
C LEU A 11 3.82 -4.87 -6.01
N VAL A 12 2.69 -4.41 -6.58
CA VAL A 12 2.25 -3.01 -6.46
C VAL A 12 2.14 -2.49 -5.03
N GLY A 13 1.78 -3.36 -4.07
CA GLY A 13 1.65 -3.00 -2.65
C GLY A 13 2.97 -2.57 -2.00
N PHE A 14 4.07 -3.27 -2.29
CA PHE A 14 5.39 -2.90 -1.77
C PHE A 14 5.86 -1.54 -2.30
N VAL A 15 5.65 -1.29 -3.61
CA VAL A 15 6.06 -0.02 -4.21
C VAL A 15 5.31 1.16 -3.58
N ALA A 16 4.02 1.00 -3.32
CA ALA A 16 3.22 2.02 -2.65
C ALA A 16 3.71 2.29 -1.21
N GLU A 17 3.91 1.25 -0.41
CA GLU A 17 4.43 1.40 0.97
C GLU A 17 5.82 2.04 1.00
N PHE A 18 6.71 1.66 0.07
CA PHE A 18 8.06 2.22 -0.02
C PHE A 18 8.05 3.72 -0.33
N ILE A 19 7.23 4.16 -1.29
CA ILE A 19 7.10 5.59 -1.63
C ILE A 19 6.56 6.39 -0.42
N ILE A 20 5.58 5.84 0.31
CA ILE A 20 5.03 6.46 1.51
C ILE A 20 6.09 6.59 2.61
N PHE A 21 6.90 5.56 2.84
CA PHE A 21 7.98 5.62 3.83
C PHE A 21 9.06 6.61 3.42
N GLN A 22 9.47 6.61 2.16
CA GLN A 22 10.47 7.55 1.65
C GLN A 22 10.00 9.00 1.79
N GLY A 23 8.74 9.30 1.46
CA GLY A 23 8.17 10.64 1.59
C GLY A 23 7.93 11.08 3.05
N SER A 24 7.53 10.15 3.92
CA SER A 24 7.17 10.46 5.31
C SER A 24 8.39 10.57 6.24
N PHE A 25 9.51 9.92 5.91
CA PHE A 25 10.67 9.86 6.78
C PHE A 25 11.28 11.23 7.08
N SER A 26 11.28 12.15 6.10
CA SER A 26 11.83 13.50 6.29
C SER A 26 10.96 14.39 7.20
N ALA A 27 9.66 14.14 7.28
CA ALA A 27 8.73 14.94 8.09
C ALA A 27 8.52 14.33 9.48
N PHE A 28 8.31 13.01 9.56
CA PHE A 28 7.94 12.32 10.79
C PHE A 28 8.63 10.96 10.94
N PRO A 29 9.88 10.93 11.44
CA PRO A 29 10.68 9.69 11.49
C PRO A 29 10.14 8.65 12.50
N ILE A 30 9.66 9.08 13.66
CA ILE A 30 9.15 8.19 14.72
C ILE A 30 7.91 7.39 14.27
N PRO A 31 6.83 8.02 13.76
CA PRO A 31 5.66 7.26 13.30
C PRO A 31 5.95 6.45 12.02
N THR A 32 6.88 6.90 11.18
CA THR A 32 7.32 6.14 9.99
C THR A 32 7.95 4.81 10.42
N LEU A 33 8.80 4.81 11.45
CA LEU A 33 9.40 3.57 11.97
C LEU A 33 8.33 2.61 12.52
N LEU A 34 7.32 3.13 13.21
CA LEU A 34 6.20 2.31 13.70
C LEU A 34 5.42 1.68 12.55
N CYS A 35 5.19 2.41 11.46
CA CYS A 35 4.56 1.88 10.25
C CYS A 35 5.38 0.75 9.60
N ILE A 36 6.71 0.87 9.57
CA ILE A 36 7.58 -0.20 9.03
C ILE A 36 7.40 -1.48 9.85
N ILE A 37 7.37 -1.37 11.19
CA ILE A 37 7.14 -2.52 12.09
C ILE A 37 5.74 -3.12 11.84
N ALA A 38 4.72 -2.28 11.67
CA ALA A 38 3.36 -2.72 11.38
C ALA A 38 3.25 -3.46 10.03
N SER A 39 3.94 -3.00 8.98
CA SER A 39 4.02 -3.72 7.70
C SER A 39 4.67 -5.10 7.87
N GLY A 40 5.74 -5.19 8.68
CA GLY A 40 6.34 -6.48 9.06
C GLY A 40 5.37 -7.43 9.76
N LEU A 41 4.54 -6.93 10.68
CA LEU A 41 3.51 -7.73 11.34
C LEU A 41 2.44 -8.24 10.35
N THR A 42 2.05 -7.40 9.38
CA THR A 42 1.14 -7.78 8.30
C THR A 42 1.71 -8.95 7.49
N ALA A 43 3.01 -8.94 7.18
CA ALA A 43 3.67 -10.05 6.48
C ALA A 43 3.60 -11.36 7.28
N VAL A 44 3.87 -11.31 8.59
CA VAL A 44 3.76 -12.49 9.48
C VAL A 44 2.33 -13.04 9.49
N TYR A 45 1.33 -12.18 9.58
CA TYR A 45 -0.08 -12.58 9.52
C TYR A 45 -0.42 -13.29 8.21
N PHE A 46 0.03 -12.76 7.07
CA PHE A 46 -0.18 -13.40 5.77
C PHE A 46 0.49 -14.77 5.65
N VAL A 47 1.69 -14.94 6.19
CA VAL A 47 2.38 -16.24 6.22
C VAL A 47 1.57 -17.25 7.03
N ILE A 48 1.08 -16.87 8.22
CA ILE A 48 0.24 -17.73 9.05
C ILE A 48 -1.06 -18.11 8.31
N LEU A 49 -1.70 -17.14 7.66
CA LEU A 49 -2.93 -17.36 6.90
C LEU A 49 -2.70 -18.33 5.74
N LEU A 50 -1.65 -18.11 4.94
CA LEU A 50 -1.31 -19.01 3.81
C LEU A 50 -0.98 -20.43 4.30
N ASN A 51 -0.21 -20.56 5.38
CA ASN A 51 0.08 -21.87 5.97
C ASN A 51 -1.18 -22.60 6.42
N ARG A 52 -2.16 -21.88 6.99
CA ARG A 52 -3.41 -22.49 7.46
C ARG A 52 -4.39 -22.81 6.34
N THR A 53 -4.48 -21.96 5.31
CA THR A 53 -5.46 -22.09 4.23
C THR A 53 -4.96 -22.98 3.09
N CYS A 54 -3.70 -22.87 2.68
CA CYS A 54 -3.15 -23.62 1.55
C CYS A 54 -2.41 -24.89 1.98
N PHE A 55 -1.77 -24.89 3.16
CA PHE A 55 -0.95 -26.01 3.65
C PHE A 55 -1.57 -26.74 4.85
N GLY A 56 -2.83 -26.45 5.19
CA GLY A 56 -3.58 -27.13 6.24
C GLY A 56 -3.90 -28.59 5.89
N LYS A 57 -4.08 -29.44 6.91
CA LYS A 57 -4.53 -30.82 6.72
C LYS A 57 -5.97 -30.83 6.21
N LEU A 58 -6.18 -31.44 5.04
CA LEU A 58 -7.50 -31.58 4.43
C LEU A 58 -8.28 -32.71 5.12
N ASP A 59 -9.43 -32.38 5.72
CA ASP A 59 -10.33 -33.40 6.28
C ASP A 59 -11.10 -34.08 5.14
N ASN A 60 -10.71 -35.30 4.79
CA ASN A 60 -11.31 -36.10 3.72
C ASN A 60 -12.82 -36.37 3.91
N LYS A 61 -13.36 -36.15 5.12
CA LYS A 61 -14.79 -36.36 5.39
C LYS A 61 -15.68 -35.22 4.89
N LEU A 62 -15.10 -34.04 4.61
CA LEU A 62 -15.80 -32.83 4.15
C LEU A 62 -15.25 -32.27 2.82
N ALA A 63 -14.23 -32.92 2.24
CA ALA A 63 -13.44 -32.42 1.11
C ALA A 63 -14.06 -32.66 -0.27
N TYR A 64 -15.36 -32.42 -0.43
CA TYR A 64 -15.98 -32.44 -1.76
C TYR A 64 -16.20 -31.01 -2.25
N TYR A 65 -15.22 -30.50 -2.99
CA TYR A 65 -15.30 -29.16 -3.61
C TYR A 65 -15.72 -29.30 -5.08
N PRO A 66 -16.71 -28.52 -5.55
CA PRO A 66 -17.09 -28.49 -6.96
C PRO A 66 -15.92 -27.96 -7.82
N THR A 67 -15.85 -28.42 -9.07
CA THR A 67 -14.84 -27.94 -10.02
C THR A 67 -15.06 -26.46 -10.33
N VAL A 68 -13.99 -25.67 -10.21
CA VAL A 68 -14.00 -24.23 -10.52
C VAL A 68 -14.11 -24.04 -12.04
N LEU A 69 -15.05 -23.21 -12.50
CA LEU A 69 -15.16 -22.91 -13.92
C LEU A 69 -14.04 -21.93 -14.33
N ARG A 70 -13.50 -22.09 -15.54
CA ARG A 70 -12.47 -21.16 -16.06
C ARG A 70 -12.96 -19.71 -16.06
N SER A 71 -14.25 -19.48 -16.31
CA SER A 71 -14.84 -18.14 -16.29
C SER A 71 -14.73 -17.44 -14.93
N GLU A 72 -14.70 -18.20 -13.83
CA GLU A 72 -14.63 -17.67 -12.47
C GLU A 72 -13.17 -17.33 -12.08
N SER A 73 -12.20 -17.97 -12.73
CA SER A 73 -10.77 -17.73 -12.49
C SER A 73 -10.18 -16.60 -13.32
N ILE A 74 -10.82 -16.19 -14.42
CA ILE A 74 -10.36 -15.10 -15.30
C ILE A 74 -10.19 -13.78 -14.54
N PRO A 75 -11.14 -13.31 -13.70
CA PRO A 75 -10.99 -12.05 -12.98
C PRO A 75 -9.77 -12.05 -12.05
N ALA A 76 -9.55 -13.16 -11.32
CA ALA A 76 -8.41 -13.31 -10.43
C ALA A 76 -7.07 -13.31 -11.18
N PHE A 77 -7.05 -13.92 -12.37
CA PHE A 77 -5.87 -13.91 -13.23
C PHE A 77 -5.56 -12.51 -13.77
N VAL A 78 -6.56 -11.82 -14.31
CA VAL A 78 -6.42 -10.43 -14.82
C VAL A 78 -5.89 -9.51 -13.71
N LEU A 79 -6.45 -9.59 -12.51
CA LEU A 79 -6.00 -8.78 -11.37
C LEU A 79 -4.54 -9.08 -11.01
N THR A 80 -4.15 -10.35 -11.01
CA THR A 80 -2.77 -10.77 -10.70
C THR A 80 -1.77 -10.21 -11.71
N VAL A 81 -2.12 -10.22 -13.01
CA VAL A 81 -1.28 -9.65 -14.07
C VAL A 81 -1.11 -8.14 -13.88
N ILE A 82 -2.18 -7.42 -13.56
CA ILE A 82 -2.13 -5.97 -13.31
C ILE A 82 -1.23 -5.65 -12.11
N ILE A 83 -1.35 -6.40 -11.01
CA ILE A 83 -0.54 -6.23 -9.80
C ILE A 83 0.95 -6.42 -10.09
N LEU A 84 1.31 -7.42 -10.90
CA LEU A 84 2.70 -7.66 -11.32
C LEU A 84 3.20 -6.57 -12.25
N PHE A 85 2.39 -6.18 -13.25
CA PHE A 85 2.75 -5.15 -14.21
C PHE A 85 3.03 -3.80 -13.53
N LEU A 86 2.13 -3.35 -12.66
CA LEU A 86 2.28 -2.11 -11.88
C LEU A 86 3.36 -2.21 -10.80
N GLY A 87 3.63 -3.41 -10.28
CA GLY A 87 4.71 -3.65 -9.34
C GLY A 87 6.09 -3.52 -9.96
N ILE A 88 6.24 -3.91 -11.23
CA ILE A 88 7.50 -3.78 -11.99
C ILE A 88 7.68 -2.38 -12.55
N GLN A 89 6.61 -1.80 -13.12
CA GLN A 89 6.64 -0.48 -13.75
C GLN A 89 5.61 0.47 -13.08
N PRO A 90 5.95 1.07 -11.93
CA PRO A 90 5.05 1.96 -11.21
C PRO A 90 4.92 3.35 -11.84
N ASN A 91 5.89 3.75 -12.69
CA ASN A 91 5.91 5.07 -13.34
C ASN A 91 4.61 5.38 -14.08
N TRP A 92 4.01 4.35 -14.70
CA TRP A 92 2.73 4.49 -15.41
C TRP A 92 1.59 4.98 -14.53
N LEU A 93 1.61 4.66 -13.23
CA LEU A 93 0.61 5.13 -12.27
C LEU A 93 1.00 6.49 -11.68
N LEU A 94 2.28 6.68 -11.38
CA LEU A 94 2.80 7.88 -10.73
C LEU A 94 2.63 9.13 -11.58
N THR A 95 2.86 9.05 -12.89
CA THR A 95 2.71 10.20 -13.80
C THR A 95 1.30 10.80 -13.82
N TRP A 96 0.26 10.03 -13.51
CA TRP A 96 -1.12 10.57 -13.42
C TRP A 96 -1.39 11.29 -12.09
N ILE A 97 -0.67 10.92 -11.02
CA ILE A 97 -0.94 11.35 -9.65
C ILE A 97 -0.06 12.57 -9.30
N GLU A 98 1.20 12.57 -9.73
CA GLU A 98 2.19 13.64 -9.53
C GLU A 98 1.63 15.06 -9.70
N PRO A 99 1.00 15.45 -10.83
CA PRO A 99 0.59 16.83 -11.04
C PRO A 99 -0.46 17.30 -10.02
N THR A 100 -1.32 16.41 -9.54
CA THR A 100 -2.35 16.77 -8.55
C THR A 100 -1.77 16.83 -7.16
N THR A 101 -0.88 15.90 -6.81
CA THR A 101 -0.21 15.87 -5.51
C THR A 101 0.70 17.07 -5.30
N ASP A 102 1.44 17.50 -6.34
CA ASP A 102 2.30 18.69 -6.27
C ASP A 102 1.49 19.96 -6.03
N LEU A 103 0.35 20.11 -6.73
CA LEU A 103 -0.57 21.23 -6.49
C LEU A 103 -1.09 21.24 -5.05
N LEU A 104 -1.48 20.09 -4.51
CA LEU A 104 -1.95 19.97 -3.13
C LEU A 104 -0.86 20.28 -2.11
N ALA A 105 0.38 19.84 -2.35
CA ALA A 105 1.52 20.09 -1.48
C ALA A 105 1.87 21.59 -1.41
N ILE A 106 1.88 22.29 -2.55
CA ILE A 106 2.16 23.73 -2.63
C ILE A 106 1.06 24.53 -1.89
N ASN A 107 -0.21 24.20 -2.13
CA ASN A 107 -1.33 24.87 -1.47
C ASN A 107 -1.32 24.68 0.06
N ASN A 108 -0.91 23.51 0.55
CA ASN A 108 -0.73 23.26 1.98
C ASN A 108 0.36 24.14 2.60
N HIS A 109 1.49 24.31 1.90
CA HIS A 109 2.56 25.20 2.34
C HIS A 109 2.10 26.66 2.39
N GLN A 110 1.39 27.16 1.38
CA GLN A 110 0.87 28.54 1.38
C GLN A 110 -0.15 28.79 2.51
N SER A 111 -1.05 27.84 2.76
CA SER A 111 -2.05 27.96 3.84
C SER A 111 -1.40 28.03 5.22
N THR A 112 -0.33 27.25 5.41
CA THR A 112 0.44 27.22 6.65
C THR A 112 1.19 28.53 6.87
N VAL A 113 1.88 29.06 5.85
CA VAL A 113 2.66 30.31 5.95
C VAL A 113 1.76 31.53 6.21
N ILE A 114 0.59 31.61 5.57
CA ILE A 114 -0.37 32.69 5.80
C ILE A 114 -0.89 32.64 7.25
N SER A 115 -1.19 31.45 7.77
CA SER A 115 -1.63 31.29 9.17
C SER A 115 -0.60 31.80 10.18
N TYR A 116 0.69 31.50 9.96
CA TYR A 116 1.77 32.01 10.82
C TYR A 116 1.95 33.53 10.69
N GLN A 117 1.85 34.10 9.48
CA GLN A 117 1.95 35.55 9.31
C GLN A 117 0.81 36.31 9.99
N ILE A 118 -0.42 35.81 9.90
CA ILE A 118 -1.58 36.42 10.58
C ILE A 118 -1.45 36.31 12.10
N MET A 119 -1.05 35.15 12.65
CA MET A 119 -0.80 34.99 14.09
C MET A 119 0.31 35.92 14.61
N SER A 120 1.41 36.06 13.86
CA SER A 120 2.53 36.96 14.23
C SER A 120 2.23 38.46 14.10
N ALA A 121 1.21 38.81 13.30
CA ALA A 121 0.74 40.18 13.14
C ALA A 121 -0.27 40.55 14.25
N ASP A 122 -0.98 39.57 14.80
CA ASP A 122 -1.90 39.72 15.93
C ASP A 122 -1.14 39.87 17.27
N GLU A 123 -0.10 39.08 17.50
CA GLU A 123 0.77 39.14 18.71
C GLU A 123 1.53 40.49 18.87
N ARG A 124 1.58 41.31 17.81
CA ARG A 124 2.27 42.63 17.82
C ARG A 124 1.32 43.82 18.01
N ARG A 125 0.03 43.59 18.29
CA ARG A 125 -0.95 44.61 18.70
C ARG A 125 -1.30 44.45 20.17
#